data_AF-A0A919M8M1-F1
#
_entry.id   AF-A0A919M8M1-F1
#
_cell.length_a   1.000
_cell.length_b   1.000
_cell.length_c   1.000
_cell.angle_alpha   90.00
_cell.angle_beta   90.00
_cell.angle_gamma   90.00
#
_symmetry.space_group_name_H-M   'P 1'
#
loop_
_entity.id
_entity.type
_entity.pdbx_description
1 polymer ?
#
loop_
_entity_poly.entity_id
_entity_poly.type
_entity_poly.pdbx_seq_one_letter_code
_entity_poly.pdbx_strand_id
1 'polypeptide(L)'
;MTGLAFLTTVPGSAQAEPTAVTDYTVVAADGVSAADATAAIKAAGGTVVSGNDAVGVYRVSSTDAKFETKATASAELIGASERKAIGYSPNGVEKIEKGGSAKGGKGHGPAKADPLDDKLWGLSMIKADKARKIEKGDKAVTVGVLDTGLDASNPDIAPNFNSKLSRNFAPDIPAIDNIFIDGVDQGCEVPSCVDPAGTDDGGHGTHVAGTIGAALNGVGVSGVAPGVSLVELKGGQDSGYFFLDPVVNALTYAGDKGIDVVNMSFYVDPWLYNCTANPADNPAQQAEQQAIITGMKRALNYAHARGVTMFGALGNNHEDLGKPRTDVSSPDYGGTPYSRPIDNSSCWDLPVEGPHVIGVSAVGPSTRKADYSNYGLEQISVAAPGGFARDGFGTDTYNTPGNRILSTYPLKVLQEEGLVDEAGNITAAGEGLAFKDCTKAGKCGYYTYLQGTSMASPHAAGVGALIVSRYGVPDLRRGGKTLLPGVVEQILYRTAAEHECPTPRLVSYAQEGRPAEWDALCEGGKNFNGFYGYGIVDAYAAVGGR
;
A
#
# COMPACT_ATOMS: atom_id res chain seq x y z
N MET A 1 -22.02 -46.49 -54.46
CA MET A 1 -20.67 -46.86 -54.90
C MET A 1 -19.81 -45.61 -54.90
N THR A 2 -18.78 -45.67 -54.09
CA THR A 2 -17.67 -44.74 -53.86
C THR A 2 -16.86 -44.40 -55.11
N GLY A 3 -16.27 -43.19 -55.12
CA GLY A 3 -15.17 -42.81 -55.99
C GLY A 3 -14.34 -41.70 -55.33
N LEU A 4 -13.24 -42.10 -54.70
CA LEU A 4 -12.23 -41.28 -54.02
C LEU A 4 -11.52 -40.32 -54.98
N ALA A 5 -11.13 -39.13 -54.48
CA ALA A 5 -10.02 -38.35 -55.00
C ALA A 5 -9.05 -38.03 -53.85
N PHE A 6 -7.79 -38.44 -54.01
CA PHE A 6 -6.68 -38.15 -53.09
C PHE A 6 -6.10 -36.75 -53.39
N LEU A 7 -5.94 -35.93 -52.35
CA LEU A 7 -5.13 -34.71 -52.38
C LEU A 7 -3.97 -34.90 -51.40
N THR A 8 -2.75 -34.86 -51.92
CA THR A 8 -1.49 -34.94 -51.16
C THR A 8 -1.19 -33.58 -50.53
N THR A 9 -1.15 -33.50 -49.21
CA THR A 9 -0.70 -32.32 -48.46
C THR A 9 0.83 -32.36 -48.28
N VAL A 10 1.49 -31.26 -48.65
CA VAL A 10 2.91 -31.01 -48.38
C VAL A 10 3.02 -30.54 -46.91
N PRO A 11 3.96 -31.05 -46.10
CA PRO A 11 4.14 -30.54 -44.74
C PRO A 11 4.73 -29.14 -44.82
N GLY A 12 3.96 -28.15 -44.35
CA GLY A 12 4.48 -26.81 -44.08
C GLY A 12 5.53 -26.86 -42.98
N SER A 13 6.66 -26.19 -43.22
CA SER A 13 7.68 -25.89 -42.23
C SER A 13 7.04 -25.28 -40.98
N ALA A 14 7.16 -25.95 -39.83
CA ALA A 14 6.81 -25.40 -38.54
C ALA A 14 7.70 -24.16 -38.28
N GLN A 15 7.10 -22.96 -38.33
CA GLN A 15 7.69 -21.79 -37.69
C GLN A 15 7.68 -22.08 -36.19
N ALA A 16 8.87 -22.15 -35.58
CA ALA A 16 8.99 -22.17 -34.14
C ALA A 16 8.30 -20.92 -33.58
N GLU A 17 7.35 -21.11 -32.66
CA GLU A 17 6.81 -20.01 -31.89
C GLU A 17 7.96 -19.26 -31.21
N PRO A 18 7.93 -17.91 -31.17
CA PRO A 18 8.93 -17.16 -30.42
C PRO A 18 8.94 -17.66 -28.98
N THR A 19 10.12 -18.03 -28.48
CA THR A 19 10.30 -18.48 -27.11
C THR A 19 9.94 -17.31 -26.21
N ALA A 20 8.82 -17.42 -25.47
CA ALA A 20 8.37 -16.35 -24.59
C ALA A 20 9.48 -16.02 -23.58
N VAL A 21 9.87 -14.75 -23.52
CA VAL A 21 10.80 -14.24 -22.51
C VAL A 21 10.00 -14.04 -21.23
N THR A 22 10.47 -14.64 -20.15
CA THR A 22 9.85 -14.54 -18.82
C THR A 22 10.73 -13.70 -17.90
N ASP A 23 10.11 -12.78 -17.15
CA ASP A 23 10.77 -11.96 -16.13
C ASP A 23 10.66 -12.61 -14.75
N TYR A 24 11.76 -12.58 -14.01
CA TYR A 24 11.92 -13.13 -12.66
C TYR A 24 12.54 -12.09 -11.72
N THR A 25 12.20 -12.16 -10.44
CA THR A 25 12.94 -11.55 -9.34
C THR A 25 13.78 -12.62 -8.66
N VAL A 26 15.10 -12.46 -8.66
CA VAL A 26 16.04 -13.42 -8.08
C VAL A 26 16.72 -12.81 -6.86
N VAL A 27 16.83 -13.59 -5.79
CA VAL A 27 17.48 -13.15 -4.55
C VAL A 27 18.73 -13.99 -4.29
N ALA A 28 19.88 -13.33 -4.11
CA ALA A 28 21.14 -13.97 -3.78
C ALA A 28 21.19 -14.46 -2.34
N ALA A 29 21.88 -15.57 -2.11
CA ALA A 29 22.14 -16.10 -0.78
C ALA A 29 23.01 -15.14 0.05
N ASP A 30 22.97 -15.29 1.37
CA ASP A 30 23.71 -14.42 2.28
C ASP A 30 25.22 -14.46 2.02
N GLY A 31 25.86 -13.28 1.99
CA GLY A 31 27.30 -13.14 1.79
C GLY A 31 27.79 -13.34 0.36
N VAL A 32 26.90 -13.66 -0.59
CA VAL A 32 27.24 -13.80 -2.01
C VAL A 32 27.50 -12.42 -2.62
N SER A 33 28.61 -12.29 -3.36
CA SER A 33 28.94 -11.05 -4.05
C SER A 33 28.03 -10.82 -5.27
N ALA A 34 27.86 -9.57 -5.70
CA ALA A 34 27.07 -9.26 -6.89
C ALA A 34 27.61 -9.95 -8.16
N ALA A 35 28.93 -10.12 -8.25
CA ALA A 35 29.58 -10.83 -9.34
C ALA A 35 29.24 -12.32 -9.34
N ASP A 36 29.27 -12.97 -8.17
CA ASP A 36 28.94 -14.40 -8.04
C ASP A 36 27.45 -14.66 -8.27
N ALA A 37 26.57 -13.79 -7.74
CA ALA A 37 25.14 -13.86 -8.00
C ALA A 37 24.84 -13.73 -9.50
N THR A 38 25.45 -12.75 -10.18
CA THR A 38 25.29 -12.56 -11.63
C THR A 38 25.82 -13.76 -12.43
N ALA A 39 26.95 -14.33 -12.00
CA ALA A 39 27.51 -15.54 -12.62
C ALA A 39 26.58 -16.75 -12.45
N ALA A 40 26.00 -16.93 -11.26
CA ALA A 40 25.03 -17.99 -10.98
C ALA A 40 23.73 -17.83 -11.79
N ILE A 41 23.18 -16.60 -11.88
CA ILE A 41 22.02 -16.28 -12.72
C ILE A 41 22.29 -16.65 -14.18
N LYS A 42 23.46 -16.26 -14.71
CA LYS A 42 23.85 -16.58 -16.08
C LYS A 42 24.03 -18.09 -16.29
N ALA A 43 24.61 -18.80 -15.32
CA ALA A 43 24.76 -20.25 -15.37
C ALA A 43 23.40 -20.98 -15.34
N ALA A 44 22.40 -20.42 -14.65
CA ALA A 44 21.03 -20.91 -14.64
C ALA A 44 20.26 -20.63 -15.95
N GLY A 45 20.81 -19.80 -16.85
CA GLY A 45 20.20 -19.46 -18.15
C GLY A 45 19.49 -18.10 -18.19
N GLY A 46 19.63 -17.29 -17.14
CA GLY A 46 19.03 -15.95 -17.08
C GLY A 46 19.96 -14.84 -17.54
N THR A 47 19.36 -13.69 -17.87
CA THR A 47 20.04 -12.43 -18.17
C THR A 47 19.60 -11.38 -17.16
N VAL A 48 20.54 -10.78 -16.42
CA VAL A 48 20.23 -9.71 -15.47
C VAL A 48 19.78 -8.47 -16.26
N VAL A 49 18.57 -8.00 -15.97
CA VAL A 49 17.99 -6.77 -16.54
C VAL A 49 18.33 -5.56 -15.67
N SER A 50 18.22 -5.72 -14.35
CA SER A 50 18.62 -4.73 -13.35
C SER A 50 19.00 -5.43 -12.04
N GLY A 51 19.86 -4.80 -11.24
CA GLY A 51 20.35 -5.36 -9.97
C GLY A 51 20.37 -4.34 -8.85
N ASN A 52 20.04 -4.80 -7.64
CA ASN A 52 20.10 -4.08 -6.39
C ASN A 52 21.09 -4.79 -5.46
N ASP A 53 22.37 -4.56 -5.72
CA ASP A 53 23.50 -5.21 -5.04
C ASP A 53 23.50 -4.96 -3.53
N ALA A 54 22.89 -3.86 -3.08
CA ALA A 54 22.81 -3.48 -1.68
C ALA A 54 22.01 -4.48 -0.82
N VAL A 55 21.10 -5.22 -1.45
CA VAL A 55 20.25 -6.24 -0.81
C VAL A 55 20.25 -7.58 -1.56
N GLY A 56 21.05 -7.68 -2.62
CA GLY A 56 21.21 -8.90 -3.41
C GLY A 56 19.94 -9.33 -4.12
N VAL A 57 19.17 -8.38 -4.67
CA VAL A 57 17.93 -8.65 -5.41
C VAL A 57 18.13 -8.21 -6.87
N TYR A 58 17.71 -9.06 -7.82
CA TYR A 58 17.96 -8.85 -9.24
C TYR A 58 16.69 -9.10 -10.05
N ARG A 59 16.41 -8.22 -11.00
CA ARG A 59 15.44 -8.49 -12.08
C ARG A 59 16.14 -9.22 -13.19
N VAL A 60 15.61 -10.37 -13.58
CA VAL A 60 16.24 -11.30 -14.51
C VAL A 60 15.23 -11.70 -15.58
N SER A 61 15.63 -11.68 -16.85
CA SER A 61 14.84 -12.26 -17.93
C SER A 61 15.42 -13.60 -18.36
N SER A 62 14.57 -14.56 -18.74
CA SER A 62 15.00 -15.86 -19.22
C SER A 62 14.03 -16.42 -20.25
N THR A 63 14.56 -17.10 -21.27
CA THR A 63 13.78 -17.95 -22.20
C THR A 63 13.86 -19.42 -21.83
N ASP A 64 14.62 -19.76 -20.78
CA ASP A 64 14.76 -21.14 -20.31
C ASP A 64 13.62 -21.49 -19.37
N ALA A 65 12.71 -22.35 -19.81
CA ALA A 65 11.58 -22.83 -19.01
C ALA A 65 11.99 -23.59 -17.73
N LYS A 66 13.28 -23.92 -17.57
CA LYS A 66 13.84 -24.54 -16.35
C LYS A 66 14.65 -23.54 -15.51
N PHE A 67 14.63 -22.25 -15.84
CA PHE A 67 15.40 -21.23 -15.15
C PHE A 67 15.14 -21.23 -13.65
N GLU A 68 13.87 -21.20 -13.23
CA GLU A 68 13.48 -21.20 -11.81
C GLU A 68 14.07 -22.41 -11.06
N THR A 69 13.93 -23.62 -11.62
CA THR A 69 14.49 -24.84 -11.02
C THR A 69 16.02 -24.81 -10.95
N LYS A 70 16.69 -24.26 -11.96
CA LYS A 70 18.16 -24.14 -11.98
C LYS A 70 18.66 -23.07 -11.01
N ALA A 71 17.96 -21.95 -10.90
CA ALA A 71 18.26 -20.88 -9.96
C ALA A 71 18.14 -21.39 -8.52
N THR A 72 17.05 -22.07 -8.19
CA THR A 72 16.84 -22.68 -6.85
C THR A 72 17.85 -23.80 -6.53
N ALA A 73 18.45 -24.43 -7.54
CA ALA A 73 19.48 -25.45 -7.33
C ALA A 73 20.89 -24.88 -7.09
N SER A 74 21.11 -23.57 -7.31
CA SER A 74 22.38 -22.90 -7.06
C SER A 74 22.54 -22.59 -5.57
N ALA A 75 23.73 -22.79 -5.01
CA ALA A 75 24.02 -22.45 -3.61
C ALA A 75 24.13 -20.92 -3.41
N GLU A 76 24.32 -20.19 -4.51
CA GLU A 76 24.51 -18.75 -4.54
C GLU A 76 23.18 -17.98 -4.58
N LEU A 77 22.06 -18.65 -4.84
CA LEU A 77 20.73 -18.06 -5.01
C LEU A 77 19.73 -18.71 -4.06
N ILE A 78 18.81 -17.92 -3.49
CA ILE A 78 17.75 -18.40 -2.60
C ILE A 78 16.56 -18.93 -3.40
N GLY A 79 16.23 -18.25 -4.50
CA GLY A 79 15.11 -18.59 -5.36
C GLY A 79 14.91 -17.53 -6.43
N ALA A 80 14.01 -17.86 -7.35
CA ALA A 80 13.49 -16.96 -8.36
C ALA A 80 11.96 -16.89 -8.21
N SER A 81 11.41 -15.70 -8.10
CA SER A 81 9.96 -15.45 -8.18
C SER A 81 9.65 -15.01 -9.60
N GLU A 82 8.74 -15.70 -10.27
CA GLU A 82 8.37 -15.34 -11.64
C GLU A 82 7.34 -14.20 -11.61
N ARG A 83 7.53 -13.18 -12.44
CA ARG A 83 6.49 -12.18 -12.74
C ARG A 83 5.49 -12.81 -13.73
N LYS A 84 4.71 -13.80 -13.23
CA LYS A 84 3.80 -14.65 -14.03
C LYS A 84 2.55 -13.93 -14.52
N ALA A 85 2.59 -13.41 -15.74
CA ALA A 85 1.37 -13.01 -16.45
C ALA A 85 0.61 -14.24 -16.99
N ILE A 86 -0.22 -14.89 -16.17
CA ILE A 86 -1.19 -15.89 -16.64
C ILE A 86 -2.62 -15.39 -16.40
N GLY A 87 -3.14 -14.59 -17.33
CA GLY A 87 -4.58 -14.34 -17.53
C GLY A 87 -5.31 -13.47 -16.48
N TYR A 88 -6.06 -12.50 -17.01
CA TYR A 88 -7.10 -11.61 -16.43
C TYR A 88 -7.14 -11.41 -14.91
N SER A 89 -6.85 -10.18 -14.47
CA SER A 89 -7.08 -9.68 -13.11
C SER A 89 -8.58 -9.73 -12.75
N PRO A 90 -9.02 -10.63 -11.85
CA PRO A 90 -10.40 -10.67 -11.39
C PRO A 90 -10.56 -9.79 -10.15
N ASN A 91 -10.64 -8.45 -10.28
CA ASN A 91 -11.09 -7.51 -9.22
C ASN A 91 -10.60 -7.86 -7.79
N GLY A 92 -9.36 -8.33 -7.67
CA GLY A 92 -8.96 -9.26 -6.61
C GLY A 92 -7.93 -8.71 -5.62
N VAL A 93 -7.38 -7.53 -5.86
CA VAL A 93 -6.64 -6.78 -4.84
C VAL A 93 -7.64 -6.35 -3.79
N GLU A 94 -7.26 -6.50 -2.52
CA GLU A 94 -8.03 -6.19 -1.32
C GLU A 94 -9.13 -5.15 -1.57
N LYS A 95 -10.39 -5.62 -1.67
CA LYS A 95 -11.51 -4.75 -2.04
C LYS A 95 -11.74 -3.71 -0.95
N ILE A 96 -11.15 -2.54 -1.13
CA ILE A 96 -11.54 -1.33 -0.42
C ILE A 96 -13.00 -1.07 -0.78
N GLU A 97 -13.89 -1.23 0.21
CA GLU A 97 -15.33 -1.12 -0.02
C GLU A 97 -15.71 0.32 -0.42
N LYS A 98 -16.03 0.51 -1.70
CA LYS A 98 -16.71 1.70 -2.22
C LYS A 98 -18.20 1.37 -2.38
N GLY A 99 -19.07 2.04 -1.63
CA GLY A 99 -20.52 1.88 -1.83
C GLY A 99 -21.43 2.59 -0.82
N GLY A 100 -22.60 3.03 -1.30
CA GLY A 100 -23.75 3.54 -0.53
C GLY A 100 -24.03 5.04 -0.73
N SER A 101 -25.00 5.41 -1.57
CA SER A 101 -25.47 6.80 -1.67
C SER A 101 -26.20 7.23 -0.39
N ALA A 102 -25.82 8.38 0.18
CA ALA A 102 -26.55 8.99 1.29
C ALA A 102 -26.58 10.53 1.16
N LYS A 103 -27.72 11.12 1.55
CA LYS A 103 -28.01 12.56 1.47
C LYS A 103 -27.17 13.36 2.48
N GLY A 104 -26.44 14.34 1.97
CA GLY A 104 -25.53 15.19 2.76
C GLY A 104 -26.22 16.00 3.85
N GLY A 105 -25.73 15.86 5.08
CA GLY A 105 -26.01 16.76 6.19
C GLY A 105 -25.10 17.99 6.15
N LYS A 106 -25.64 19.17 6.44
CA LYS A 106 -24.89 20.44 6.47
C LYS A 106 -24.24 20.66 7.84
N GLY A 107 -22.92 20.66 7.90
CA GLY A 107 -22.15 21.17 9.03
C GLY A 107 -21.71 22.62 8.78
N HIS A 108 -21.85 23.50 9.77
CA HIS A 108 -21.28 24.85 9.76
C HIS A 108 -20.05 24.87 10.69
N GLY A 109 -18.89 25.29 10.17
CA GLY A 109 -17.64 25.47 10.93
C GLY A 109 -16.86 26.70 10.45
N PRO A 110 -16.07 27.34 11.33
CA PRO A 110 -15.61 28.72 11.17
C PRO A 110 -14.43 28.89 10.18
N ALA A 111 -14.23 30.13 9.73
CA ALA A 111 -13.24 30.53 8.73
C ALA A 111 -11.77 30.28 9.17
N LYS A 112 -11.14 29.19 8.67
CA LYS A 112 -9.70 28.99 8.36
C LYS A 112 -9.33 27.52 8.01
N ALA A 113 -10.29 26.72 7.56
CA ALA A 113 -10.09 25.33 7.11
C ALA A 113 -10.37 25.23 5.60
N ASP A 114 -9.85 24.19 4.93
CA ASP A 114 -10.13 23.96 3.52
C ASP A 114 -11.60 23.52 3.32
N PRO A 115 -12.21 23.74 2.14
CA PRO A 115 -13.66 23.61 1.95
C PRO A 115 -14.29 22.25 2.33
N LEU A 116 -13.51 21.16 2.30
CA LEU A 116 -13.97 19.81 2.65
C LEU A 116 -13.44 19.32 4.00
N ASP A 117 -12.69 20.13 4.75
CA ASP A 117 -12.13 19.76 6.06
C ASP A 117 -13.23 19.43 7.10
N ASP A 118 -14.46 19.94 6.92
CA ASP A 118 -15.62 19.61 7.76
C ASP A 118 -16.01 18.12 7.72
N LYS A 119 -15.54 17.38 6.71
CA LYS A 119 -15.81 15.94 6.51
C LYS A 119 -14.70 15.06 7.08
N LEU A 120 -13.59 15.64 7.51
CA LEU A 120 -12.39 14.90 7.91
C LEU A 120 -12.43 14.56 9.40
N TRP A 121 -13.42 13.74 9.79
CA TRP A 121 -13.59 13.29 11.18
C TRP A 121 -12.32 12.61 11.73
N GLY A 122 -11.58 11.88 10.88
CA GLY A 122 -10.34 11.20 11.26
C GLY A 122 -9.28 12.17 11.74
N LEU A 123 -9.10 13.31 11.05
CA LEU A 123 -8.20 14.38 11.48
C LEU A 123 -8.62 15.02 12.80
N SER A 124 -9.93 15.16 13.00
CA SER A 124 -10.49 15.65 14.27
C SER A 124 -10.24 14.67 15.42
N MET A 125 -10.39 13.37 15.18
CA MET A 125 -10.13 12.30 16.17
C MET A 125 -8.69 12.35 16.67
N ILE A 126 -7.73 12.48 15.76
CA ILE A 126 -6.30 12.54 16.11
C ILE A 126 -5.84 13.95 16.48
N LYS A 127 -6.76 14.93 16.58
CA LYS A 127 -6.49 16.33 16.95
C LYS A 127 -5.48 17.04 16.03
N ALA A 128 -5.49 16.72 14.74
CA ALA A 128 -4.58 17.30 13.76
C ALA A 128 -4.76 18.83 13.63
N ASP A 129 -5.99 19.34 13.76
CA ASP A 129 -6.30 20.77 13.75
C ASP A 129 -5.57 21.55 14.87
N LYS A 130 -5.40 20.93 16.04
CA LYS A 130 -4.65 21.47 17.17
C LYS A 130 -3.15 21.32 16.94
N ALA A 131 -2.71 20.16 16.44
CA ALA A 131 -1.31 19.90 16.14
C ALA A 131 -0.73 20.93 15.16
N ARG A 132 -1.45 21.22 14.08
CA ARG A 132 -1.07 22.18 13.03
C ARG A 132 -0.92 23.63 13.51
N LYS A 133 -1.45 23.97 14.69
CA LYS A 133 -1.22 25.28 15.34
C LYS A 133 0.15 25.37 16.01
N ILE A 134 0.76 24.23 16.32
CA ILE A 134 2.11 24.12 16.91
C ILE A 134 3.13 23.80 15.83
N GLU A 135 2.87 22.75 15.05
CA GLU A 135 3.72 22.25 13.97
C GLU A 135 2.81 21.75 12.85
N LYS A 136 2.90 22.36 11.68
CA LYS A 136 2.09 21.99 10.50
C LYS A 136 2.84 21.06 9.54
N GLY A 137 4.07 20.69 9.86
CA GLY A 137 5.00 20.02 8.97
C GLY A 137 6.03 20.99 8.40
N ASP A 138 7.22 20.47 8.12
CA ASP A 138 8.34 21.20 7.54
C ASP A 138 8.62 20.69 6.12
N LYS A 139 8.84 21.60 5.16
CA LYS A 139 9.18 21.24 3.78
C LYS A 139 10.49 20.47 3.66
N ALA A 140 11.37 20.60 4.65
CA ALA A 140 12.61 19.84 4.77
C ALA A 140 12.39 18.37 5.17
N VAL A 141 11.18 17.98 5.59
CA VAL A 141 10.81 16.60 5.90
C VAL A 141 10.13 15.96 4.70
N THR A 142 10.60 14.79 4.34
CA THR A 142 10.13 14.01 3.18
C THR A 142 9.33 12.80 3.62
N VAL A 143 8.15 12.62 3.03
CA VAL A 143 7.30 11.46 3.26
C VAL A 143 7.13 10.69 1.96
N GLY A 144 7.75 9.52 1.89
CA GLY A 144 7.60 8.56 0.82
C GLY A 144 6.26 7.84 0.92
N VAL A 145 5.53 7.82 -0.18
CA VAL A 145 4.31 7.03 -0.35
C VAL A 145 4.65 5.89 -1.29
N LEU A 146 4.90 4.71 -0.71
CA LEU A 146 5.19 3.50 -1.47
C LEU A 146 3.87 2.84 -1.87
N ASP A 147 3.39 3.15 -3.07
CA ASP A 147 2.00 2.90 -3.47
C ASP A 147 1.84 2.84 -5.01
N THR A 148 0.61 2.99 -5.53
CA THR A 148 0.25 2.96 -6.97
C THR A 148 0.69 4.19 -7.76
N GLY A 149 1.14 5.25 -7.11
CA GLY A 149 1.49 6.53 -7.74
C GLY A 149 0.83 7.71 -7.03
N LEU A 150 1.17 8.94 -7.41
CA LEU A 150 0.53 10.16 -6.92
C LEU A 150 0.09 11.04 -8.08
N ASP A 151 -1.18 11.45 -8.13
CA ASP A 151 -1.64 12.50 -9.04
C ASP A 151 -1.12 13.87 -8.59
N ALA A 152 0.05 14.25 -9.09
CA ALA A 152 0.67 15.54 -8.83
C ALA A 152 -0.06 16.71 -9.51
N SER A 153 -1.06 16.41 -10.37
CA SER A 153 -1.92 17.43 -10.96
C SER A 153 -3.00 17.90 -9.98
N ASN A 154 -3.36 17.12 -8.96
CA ASN A 154 -4.32 17.55 -7.95
C ASN A 154 -3.81 18.83 -7.22
N PRO A 155 -4.60 19.92 -7.13
CA PRO A 155 -4.18 21.18 -6.50
C PRO A 155 -3.80 21.06 -5.03
N ASP A 156 -4.25 20.03 -4.32
CA ASP A 156 -3.87 19.80 -2.91
C ASP A 156 -2.60 18.97 -2.76
N ILE A 157 -2.22 18.19 -3.78
CA ILE A 157 -0.96 17.43 -3.80
C ILE A 157 0.17 18.25 -4.42
N ALA A 158 -0.10 18.99 -5.51
CA ALA A 158 0.90 19.70 -6.30
C ALA A 158 1.85 20.61 -5.48
N PRO A 159 1.39 21.38 -4.46
CA PRO A 159 2.28 22.22 -3.64
C PRO A 159 3.25 21.44 -2.77
N ASN A 160 2.94 20.17 -2.49
CA ASN A 160 3.70 19.30 -1.61
C ASN A 160 4.45 18.20 -2.37
N PHE A 161 4.16 17.97 -3.64
CA PHE A 161 4.84 16.97 -4.45
C PHE A 161 6.30 17.34 -4.75
N ASN A 162 7.21 16.41 -4.46
CA ASN A 162 8.64 16.54 -4.72
C ASN A 162 9.07 15.74 -5.96
N SER A 163 8.87 16.35 -7.14
CA SER A 163 9.23 15.74 -8.42
C SER A 163 10.69 15.33 -8.57
N LYS A 164 11.61 15.94 -7.81
CA LYS A 164 13.05 15.61 -7.87
C LYS A 164 13.34 14.26 -7.22
N LEU A 165 12.61 13.91 -6.16
CA LEU A 165 12.79 12.65 -5.44
C LEU A 165 11.80 11.56 -5.90
N SER A 166 10.64 11.92 -6.44
CA SER A 166 9.61 10.98 -6.89
C SER A 166 10.11 10.06 -8.02
N ARG A 167 9.86 8.75 -7.93
CA ARG A 167 10.29 7.74 -8.91
C ARG A 167 9.26 6.62 -9.05
N ASN A 168 9.18 6.08 -10.26
CA ASN A 168 8.48 4.83 -10.57
C ASN A 168 9.48 3.66 -10.62
N PHE A 169 9.18 2.61 -9.85
CA PHE A 169 9.93 1.34 -9.76
C PHE A 169 9.13 0.15 -10.31
N ALA A 170 7.86 0.38 -10.66
CA ALA A 170 6.89 -0.59 -11.09
C ALA A 170 6.59 -0.36 -12.59
N PRO A 171 7.46 -0.82 -13.51
CA PRO A 171 7.11 -0.84 -14.92
C PRO A 171 5.85 -1.69 -15.11
N ASP A 172 4.94 -1.20 -15.95
CA ASP A 172 3.62 -1.79 -16.17
C ASP A 172 3.78 -3.19 -16.74
N ILE A 173 2.95 -4.11 -16.25
CA ILE A 173 2.82 -5.44 -16.82
C ILE A 173 1.54 -5.41 -17.65
N PRO A 174 1.61 -5.37 -19.01
CA PRO A 174 0.44 -5.26 -19.86
C PRO A 174 -0.68 -6.23 -19.45
N ALA A 175 -0.33 -7.50 -19.22
CA ALA A 175 -1.32 -8.53 -18.88
C ALA A 175 -2.21 -8.24 -17.65
N ILE A 176 -1.83 -7.33 -16.76
CA ILE A 176 -2.64 -6.90 -15.61
C ILE A 176 -3.00 -5.42 -15.63
N ASP A 177 -2.22 -4.58 -16.31
CA ASP A 177 -2.41 -3.14 -16.35
C ASP A 177 -3.11 -2.65 -17.64
N ASN A 178 -3.41 -3.57 -18.58
CA ASN A 178 -3.99 -3.22 -19.89
C ASN A 178 -5.22 -2.32 -19.80
N ILE A 179 -5.16 -1.19 -20.52
CA ILE A 179 -6.34 -0.43 -20.93
C ILE A 179 -7.07 -1.23 -22.00
N PHE A 180 -8.27 -1.73 -21.67
CA PHE A 180 -9.20 -2.25 -22.67
C PHE A 180 -10.14 -1.14 -23.14
N ILE A 181 -9.92 -0.60 -24.34
CA ILE A 181 -10.89 0.26 -25.03
C ILE A 181 -11.60 -0.59 -26.09
N ASP A 182 -12.92 -0.68 -26.02
CA ASP A 182 -13.76 -1.45 -26.97
C ASP A 182 -13.33 -2.93 -27.15
N GLY A 183 -12.76 -3.54 -26.09
CA GLY A 183 -12.28 -4.92 -26.12
C GLY A 183 -10.94 -5.11 -26.84
N VAL A 184 -10.22 -4.02 -27.15
CA VAL A 184 -8.88 -4.03 -27.72
C VAL A 184 -7.86 -3.65 -26.66
N ASP A 185 -6.88 -4.53 -26.47
CA ASP A 185 -5.67 -4.28 -25.70
C ASP A 185 -4.89 -3.11 -26.32
N GLN A 186 -4.83 -1.99 -25.62
CA GLN A 186 -4.09 -0.81 -26.06
C GLN A 186 -2.59 -0.87 -25.74
N GLY A 187 -2.13 -1.93 -25.05
CA GLY A 187 -0.82 -1.98 -24.43
C GLY A 187 -0.71 -0.95 -23.29
N CYS A 188 0.53 -0.60 -22.94
CA CYS A 188 0.81 0.36 -21.88
C CYS A 188 0.32 1.78 -22.23
N GLU A 189 -0.14 2.50 -21.20
CA GLU A 189 -0.56 3.91 -21.19
C GLU A 189 0.46 4.81 -21.90
N VAL A 190 1.73 4.53 -21.66
CA VAL A 190 2.87 5.25 -22.20
C VAL A 190 3.81 4.31 -22.97
N PRO A 191 4.48 4.77 -24.04
CA PRO A 191 5.34 3.91 -24.86
C PRO A 191 6.49 3.20 -24.11
N SER A 192 6.87 3.71 -22.93
CA SER A 192 7.92 3.10 -22.09
C SER A 192 7.42 1.98 -21.18
N CYS A 193 6.11 1.79 -21.00
CA CYS A 193 5.53 0.97 -19.92
C CYS A 193 6.09 1.33 -18.54
N VAL A 194 6.38 2.62 -18.35
CA VAL A 194 6.89 3.18 -17.11
C VAL A 194 6.27 4.55 -17.02
N ASP A 195 5.23 4.65 -16.21
CA ASP A 195 4.55 5.92 -16.00
C ASP A 195 5.49 7.02 -15.50
N PRO A 196 5.30 8.26 -15.98
CA PRO A 196 6.04 9.40 -15.47
C PRO A 196 5.64 9.69 -14.03
N ALA A 197 6.62 9.95 -13.17
CA ALA A 197 6.31 10.32 -11.78
C ALA A 197 5.35 11.52 -11.71
N GLY A 198 4.37 11.45 -10.82
CA GLY A 198 3.27 12.40 -10.72
C GLY A 198 1.98 11.95 -11.42
N THR A 199 1.89 10.69 -11.84
CA THR A 199 0.65 10.04 -12.29
C THR A 199 0.27 8.91 -11.33
N ASP A 200 -1.03 8.61 -11.30
CA ASP A 200 -1.60 7.53 -10.51
C ASP A 200 -2.84 7.02 -11.21
N ASP A 201 -2.71 5.84 -11.83
CA ASP A 201 -3.76 5.20 -12.60
C ASP A 201 -4.50 4.14 -11.77
N GLY A 202 -3.99 3.79 -10.57
CA GLY A 202 -4.71 2.99 -9.56
C GLY A 202 -5.53 3.82 -8.56
N GLY A 203 -5.13 5.06 -8.30
CA GLY A 203 -5.82 6.04 -7.45
C GLY A 203 -5.61 5.88 -5.93
N HIS A 204 -5.17 4.71 -5.48
CA HIS A 204 -4.95 4.42 -4.06
C HIS A 204 -3.85 5.30 -3.45
N GLY A 205 -2.70 5.41 -4.11
CA GLY A 205 -1.57 6.20 -3.63
C GLY A 205 -1.87 7.69 -3.52
N THR A 206 -2.67 8.25 -4.43
CA THR A 206 -3.16 9.63 -4.34
C THR A 206 -4.03 9.86 -3.10
N HIS A 207 -4.86 8.89 -2.72
CA HIS A 207 -5.69 8.97 -1.51
C HIS A 207 -4.85 8.95 -0.23
N VAL A 208 -3.89 8.03 -0.18
CA VAL A 208 -2.90 7.89 0.89
C VAL A 208 -2.09 9.19 1.05
N ALA A 209 -1.57 9.73 -0.06
CA ALA A 209 -0.78 10.95 -0.07
C ALA A 209 -1.56 12.18 0.44
N GLY A 210 -2.84 12.32 0.05
CA GLY A 210 -3.69 13.40 0.53
C GLY A 210 -3.95 13.33 2.03
N THR A 211 -4.15 12.12 2.56
CA THR A 211 -4.35 11.90 4.00
C THR A 211 -3.11 12.33 4.79
N ILE A 212 -1.92 12.01 4.29
CA ILE A 212 -0.65 12.41 4.91
C ILE A 212 -0.46 13.93 4.83
N GLY A 213 -0.59 14.50 3.64
CA GLY A 213 -0.01 15.82 3.36
C GLY A 213 -0.67 16.59 2.22
N ALA A 214 -1.98 16.46 1.99
CA ALA A 214 -2.70 17.46 1.20
C ALA A 214 -2.47 18.87 1.79
N ALA A 215 -2.17 19.84 0.93
CA ALA A 215 -1.75 21.16 1.33
C ALA A 215 -2.91 21.98 1.93
N LEU A 216 -2.68 22.63 3.07
CA LEU A 216 -3.63 23.58 3.65
C LEU A 216 -3.58 24.89 2.85
N ASN A 217 -4.39 24.99 1.79
CA ASN A 217 -4.22 25.98 0.71
C ASN A 217 -5.51 26.74 0.32
N GLY A 218 -6.64 26.44 0.95
CA GLY A 218 -7.97 26.99 0.67
C GLY A 218 -8.77 26.24 -0.39
N VAL A 219 -8.37 25.02 -0.77
CA VAL A 219 -9.02 24.14 -1.75
C VAL A 219 -9.16 22.75 -1.15
N GLY A 220 -10.24 22.05 -1.49
CA GLY A 220 -10.39 20.63 -1.18
C GLY A 220 -10.21 20.27 0.29
N VAL A 221 -9.22 19.40 0.57
CA VAL A 221 -8.92 18.79 1.87
C VAL A 221 -7.51 19.13 2.33
N SER A 222 -7.24 19.05 3.63
CA SER A 222 -5.88 19.18 4.18
C SER A 222 -5.40 17.94 4.94
N GLY A 223 -4.22 17.42 4.59
CA GLY A 223 -3.63 16.19 5.17
C GLY A 223 -3.00 16.43 6.54
N VAL A 224 -2.76 15.39 7.34
CA VAL A 224 -2.25 15.47 8.73
C VAL A 224 -1.10 16.48 8.89
N ALA A 225 -0.11 16.40 8.02
CA ALA A 225 1.09 17.24 7.99
C ALA A 225 1.15 18.08 6.70
N PRO A 226 0.33 19.14 6.55
CA PRO A 226 0.16 19.85 5.28
C PRO A 226 1.41 20.64 4.82
N GLY A 227 2.45 20.74 5.65
CA GLY A 227 3.69 21.46 5.36
C GLY A 227 4.84 20.60 4.80
N VAL A 228 4.68 19.27 4.74
CA VAL A 228 5.77 18.35 4.34
C VAL A 228 5.99 18.30 2.82
N SER A 229 7.01 17.55 2.41
CA SER A 229 7.28 17.20 1.02
C SER A 229 6.88 15.74 0.77
N LEU A 230 5.88 15.51 -0.08
CA LEU A 230 5.43 14.19 -0.51
C LEU A 230 6.34 13.67 -1.63
N VAL A 231 6.79 12.43 -1.49
CA VAL A 231 7.64 11.73 -2.46
C VAL A 231 6.89 10.50 -2.94
N GLU A 232 6.62 10.42 -4.24
CA GLU A 232 6.07 9.22 -4.83
C GLU A 232 7.16 8.16 -4.95
N LEU A 233 6.89 7.00 -4.39
CA LEU A 233 7.65 5.78 -4.59
C LEU A 233 6.72 4.78 -5.25
N LYS A 234 6.43 4.93 -6.55
CA LYS A 234 5.48 4.03 -7.24
C LYS A 234 6.08 2.63 -7.30
N GLY A 235 5.55 1.74 -6.47
CA GLY A 235 5.97 0.35 -6.32
C GLY A 235 4.84 -0.64 -6.61
N GLY A 236 3.61 -0.13 -6.74
CA GLY A 236 2.44 -0.90 -7.17
C GLY A 236 2.14 -0.69 -8.66
N GLN A 237 1.63 -1.76 -9.26
CA GLN A 237 1.00 -1.74 -10.58
C GLN A 237 -0.33 -0.98 -10.52
N ASP A 238 -0.87 -0.57 -11.67
CA ASP A 238 -2.16 0.14 -11.73
C ASP A 238 -3.33 -0.76 -11.33
N SER A 239 -3.17 -2.06 -11.59
CA SER A 239 -4.02 -3.14 -11.09
C SER A 239 -4.02 -3.30 -9.57
N GLY A 240 -3.09 -2.66 -8.84
CA GLY A 240 -2.98 -2.69 -7.39
C GLY A 240 -2.03 -3.75 -6.83
N TYR A 241 -1.35 -4.53 -7.69
CA TYR A 241 -0.38 -5.54 -7.27
C TYR A 241 1.00 -4.94 -6.93
N PHE A 242 1.63 -5.41 -5.86
CA PHE A 242 2.93 -5.02 -5.34
C PHE A 242 3.90 -6.21 -5.33
N PHE A 243 4.69 -6.34 -6.40
CA PHE A 243 5.71 -7.38 -6.50
C PHE A 243 7.00 -7.01 -5.76
N LEU A 244 7.80 -8.04 -5.43
CA LEU A 244 9.02 -7.91 -4.65
C LEU A 244 10.03 -6.87 -5.20
N ASP A 245 10.37 -6.95 -6.49
CA ASP A 245 11.42 -6.10 -7.09
C ASP A 245 11.10 -4.59 -6.99
N PRO A 246 9.93 -4.10 -7.44
CA PRO A 246 9.54 -2.70 -7.26
C PRO A 246 9.60 -2.23 -5.80
N VAL A 247 9.04 -3.01 -4.87
CA VAL A 247 8.96 -2.66 -3.44
C VAL A 247 10.36 -2.60 -2.81
N VAL A 248 11.21 -3.59 -3.07
CA VAL A 248 12.59 -3.63 -2.57
C VAL A 248 13.40 -2.44 -3.09
N ASN A 249 13.31 -2.15 -4.40
CA ASN A 249 14.05 -1.06 -5.01
C ASN A 249 13.60 0.31 -4.49
N ALA A 250 12.30 0.48 -4.23
CA ALA A 250 11.77 1.69 -3.65
C ALA A 250 12.25 1.92 -2.21
N LEU A 251 12.28 0.87 -1.39
CA LEU A 251 12.77 0.96 0.00
C LEU A 251 14.28 1.24 0.06
N THR A 252 15.10 0.60 -0.77
CA THR A 252 16.53 0.90 -0.82
C THR A 252 16.78 2.32 -1.33
N TYR A 253 16.02 2.76 -2.34
CA TYR A 253 16.06 4.15 -2.80
C TYR A 253 15.68 5.14 -1.70
N ALA A 254 14.63 4.85 -0.93
CA ALA A 254 14.21 5.68 0.20
C ALA A 254 15.36 5.83 1.22
N GLY A 255 16.03 4.73 1.56
CA GLY A 255 17.22 4.73 2.41
C GLY A 255 18.37 5.56 1.82
N ASP A 256 18.64 5.42 0.53
CA ASP A 256 19.75 6.11 -0.14
C ASP A 256 19.53 7.62 -0.27
N LYS A 257 18.29 8.03 -0.54
CA LYS A 257 17.90 9.45 -0.62
C LYS A 257 17.64 10.08 0.75
N GLY A 258 17.56 9.27 1.80
CA GLY A 258 17.27 9.74 3.15
C GLY A 258 15.85 10.27 3.29
N ILE A 259 14.88 9.51 2.77
CA ILE A 259 13.47 9.78 3.02
C ILE A 259 13.19 9.57 4.52
N ASP A 260 12.54 10.53 5.17
CA ASP A 260 12.38 10.49 6.63
C ASP A 260 11.32 9.47 7.08
N VAL A 261 10.20 9.43 6.36
CA VAL A 261 9.05 8.57 6.66
C VAL A 261 8.61 7.87 5.38
N VAL A 262 8.35 6.58 5.43
CA VAL A 262 7.72 5.82 4.34
C VAL A 262 6.42 5.19 4.84
N ASN A 263 5.32 5.44 4.12
CA ASN A 263 4.05 4.75 4.30
C ASN A 263 3.94 3.59 3.31
N MET A 264 3.55 2.41 3.81
CA MET A 264 3.28 1.19 3.04
C MET A 264 1.87 0.71 3.38
N SER A 265 1.00 0.61 2.38
CA SER A 265 -0.42 0.29 2.53
C SER A 265 -0.84 -0.88 1.63
N PHE A 266 -0.05 -1.97 1.63
CA PHE A 266 -0.18 -3.14 0.77
C PHE A 266 0.42 -4.38 1.46
N TYR A 267 0.17 -5.58 0.92
CA TYR A 267 1.00 -6.77 1.13
C TYR A 267 1.80 -7.11 -0.15
N VAL A 268 2.83 -7.95 -0.04
CA VAL A 268 3.71 -8.31 -1.18
C VAL A 268 3.20 -9.54 -1.91
N ASP A 269 2.78 -9.34 -3.16
CA ASP A 269 2.23 -10.35 -4.05
C ASP A 269 3.26 -11.40 -4.50
N PRO A 270 2.79 -12.62 -4.85
CA PRO A 270 1.38 -13.04 -4.94
C PRO A 270 0.81 -13.68 -3.66
N TRP A 271 1.47 -13.50 -2.52
CA TRP A 271 1.15 -14.22 -1.28
C TRP A 271 0.71 -13.25 -0.19
N LEU A 272 -0.53 -13.39 0.28
CA LEU A 272 -1.01 -12.67 1.48
C LEU A 272 -0.10 -12.97 2.67
N TYR A 273 0.25 -14.25 2.86
CA TYR A 273 1.24 -14.69 3.84
C TYR A 273 2.38 -15.42 3.14
N ASN A 274 3.59 -14.88 3.31
CA ASN A 274 4.82 -15.46 2.81
C ASN A 274 5.41 -16.39 3.88
N CYS A 275 5.49 -17.68 3.57
CA CYS A 275 5.89 -18.74 4.49
C CYS A 275 7.26 -19.33 4.12
N THR A 276 8.08 -19.61 5.13
CA THR A 276 9.38 -20.25 4.94
C THR A 276 9.28 -21.67 4.35
N ALA A 277 8.29 -22.45 4.78
CA ALA A 277 8.13 -23.84 4.35
C ALA A 277 6.69 -24.34 4.57
N ASN A 278 5.70 -23.69 3.96
CA ASN A 278 4.31 -24.14 4.10
C ASN A 278 4.15 -25.55 3.49
N PRO A 279 3.55 -26.52 4.21
CA PRO A 279 3.37 -27.88 3.71
C PRO A 279 2.41 -28.00 2.52
N ALA A 280 1.55 -27.01 2.28
CA ALA A 280 0.65 -26.98 1.11
C ALA A 280 1.36 -26.53 -0.17
N ASP A 281 2.53 -25.89 -0.05
CA ASP A 281 3.25 -25.30 -1.17
C ASP A 281 4.27 -26.29 -1.75
N ASN A 282 4.40 -26.29 -3.07
CA ASN A 282 5.43 -27.09 -3.73
C ASN A 282 6.84 -26.46 -3.54
N PRO A 283 7.94 -27.20 -3.80
CA PRO A 283 9.30 -26.69 -3.55
C PRO A 283 9.65 -25.38 -4.27
N ALA A 284 9.09 -25.13 -5.45
CA ALA A 284 9.33 -23.89 -6.19
C ALA A 284 8.62 -22.70 -5.52
N GLN A 285 7.36 -22.88 -5.11
CA GLN A 285 6.59 -21.88 -4.35
C GLN A 285 7.22 -21.57 -2.99
N GLN A 286 7.78 -22.57 -2.31
CA GLN A 286 8.51 -22.36 -1.06
C GLN A 286 9.78 -21.51 -1.30
N ALA A 287 10.53 -21.77 -2.38
CA ALA A 287 11.72 -20.99 -2.73
C ALA A 287 11.37 -19.53 -3.13
N GLU A 288 10.27 -19.33 -3.85
CA GLU A 288 9.73 -18.00 -4.17
C GLU A 288 9.42 -17.21 -2.89
N GLN A 289 8.67 -17.79 -1.96
CA GLN A 289 8.32 -17.10 -0.71
C GLN A 289 9.55 -16.82 0.16
N GLN A 290 10.53 -17.73 0.20
CA GLN A 290 11.81 -17.49 0.87
C GLN A 290 12.58 -16.31 0.26
N ALA A 291 12.56 -16.19 -1.06
CA ALA A 291 13.12 -15.04 -1.76
C ALA A 291 12.40 -13.75 -1.38
N ILE A 292 11.05 -13.76 -1.33
CA ILE A 292 10.24 -12.60 -0.90
C ILE A 292 10.55 -12.21 0.54
N ILE A 293 10.52 -13.16 1.48
CA ILE A 293 10.83 -12.93 2.89
C ILE A 293 12.22 -12.32 3.04
N THR A 294 13.22 -12.89 2.35
CA THR A 294 14.60 -12.44 2.47
C THR A 294 14.80 -11.06 1.85
N GLY A 295 14.31 -10.84 0.63
CA GLY A 295 14.41 -9.56 -0.08
C GLY A 295 13.75 -8.43 0.71
N MET A 296 12.54 -8.65 1.20
CA MET A 296 11.81 -7.67 2.01
C MET A 296 12.51 -7.38 3.33
N LYS A 297 12.89 -8.39 4.11
CA LYS A 297 13.60 -8.18 5.39
C LYS A 297 14.92 -7.44 5.19
N ARG A 298 15.67 -7.72 4.11
CA ARG A 298 16.89 -6.97 3.77
C ARG A 298 16.58 -5.51 3.42
N ALA A 299 15.56 -5.23 2.61
CA ALA A 299 15.19 -3.88 2.21
C ALA A 299 14.70 -3.03 3.39
N LEU A 300 13.87 -3.59 4.26
CA LEU A 300 13.39 -2.92 5.48
C LEU A 300 14.54 -2.58 6.43
N ASN A 301 15.42 -3.55 6.71
CA ASN A 301 16.62 -3.31 7.50
C ASN A 301 17.53 -2.25 6.87
N TYR A 302 17.69 -2.26 5.54
CA TYR A 302 18.51 -1.30 4.81
C TYR A 302 17.98 0.13 4.93
N ALA A 303 16.67 0.31 4.76
CA ALA A 303 15.99 1.60 4.90
C ALA A 303 16.06 2.12 6.34
N HIS A 304 15.71 1.29 7.32
CA HIS A 304 15.76 1.65 8.73
C HIS A 304 17.17 2.05 9.19
N ALA A 305 18.20 1.28 8.79
CA ALA A 305 19.60 1.59 9.11
C ALA A 305 20.08 2.93 8.51
N ARG A 306 19.33 3.49 7.54
CA ARG A 306 19.60 4.78 6.90
C ARG A 306 18.67 5.90 7.36
N GLY A 307 17.92 5.66 8.44
CA GLY A 307 17.11 6.66 9.12
C GLY A 307 15.67 6.76 8.65
N VAL A 308 15.19 5.81 7.83
CA VAL A 308 13.79 5.80 7.37
C VAL A 308 12.88 5.23 8.47
N THR A 309 11.85 5.98 8.87
CA THR A 309 10.77 5.47 9.72
C THR A 309 9.68 4.87 8.84
N MET A 310 9.25 3.63 9.10
CA MET A 310 8.35 2.90 8.21
C MET A 310 7.02 2.58 8.89
N PHE A 311 5.91 2.87 8.21
CA PHE A 311 4.55 2.59 8.66
C PHE A 311 3.90 1.57 7.72
N GLY A 312 3.24 0.56 8.28
CA GLY A 312 2.57 -0.51 7.56
C GLY A 312 1.10 -0.62 7.96
N ALA A 313 0.20 -0.73 6.98
CA ALA A 313 -1.18 -1.13 7.22
C ALA A 313 -1.24 -2.59 7.69
N LEU A 314 -2.01 -2.92 8.73
CA LEU A 314 -2.08 -4.30 9.26
C LEU A 314 -2.85 -5.30 8.39
N GLY A 315 -3.55 -4.84 7.35
CA GLY A 315 -4.41 -5.66 6.50
C GLY A 315 -5.91 -5.62 6.88
N ASN A 316 -6.77 -6.03 5.96
CA ASN A 316 -8.23 -5.85 6.01
C ASN A 316 -9.01 -7.18 5.95
N ASN A 317 -8.41 -8.29 6.39
CA ASN A 317 -9.00 -9.63 6.33
C ASN A 317 -9.76 -10.03 7.60
N HIS A 318 -9.84 -9.15 8.62
CA HIS A 318 -10.28 -9.48 9.96
C HIS A 318 -9.48 -10.64 10.55
N GLU A 319 -8.17 -10.53 10.54
CA GLU A 319 -7.29 -11.58 11.04
C GLU A 319 -6.73 -11.26 12.43
N ASP A 320 -6.73 -12.27 13.31
CA ASP A 320 -5.87 -12.26 14.50
C ASP A 320 -4.47 -12.69 14.03
N LEU A 321 -3.56 -11.75 13.86
CA LEU A 321 -2.19 -12.03 13.40
C LEU A 321 -1.43 -12.93 14.40
N GLY A 322 -1.88 -13.04 15.65
CA GLY A 322 -1.38 -14.02 16.60
C GLY A 322 -1.82 -15.46 16.31
N LYS A 323 -2.97 -15.62 15.63
CA LYS A 323 -3.64 -16.90 15.34
C LYS A 323 -4.30 -16.85 13.94
N PRO A 324 -3.53 -16.63 12.87
CA PRO A 324 -4.09 -16.44 11.55
C PRO A 324 -4.85 -17.68 11.08
N ARG A 325 -6.00 -17.46 10.45
CA ARG A 325 -6.79 -18.51 9.77
C ARG A 325 -6.05 -19.04 8.54
N THR A 326 -6.60 -20.12 7.99
CA THR A 326 -6.16 -20.68 6.70
C THR A 326 -6.29 -19.62 5.60
N ASP A 327 -5.19 -19.34 4.92
CA ASP A 327 -5.17 -18.53 3.71
C ASP A 327 -5.80 -19.32 2.57
N VAL A 328 -6.78 -18.73 1.89
CA VAL A 328 -7.48 -19.33 0.75
C VAL A 328 -7.43 -18.42 -0.49
N SER A 329 -6.75 -17.29 -0.39
CA SER A 329 -6.62 -16.27 -1.43
C SER A 329 -5.32 -16.40 -2.21
N SER A 330 -4.29 -17.00 -1.63
CA SER A 330 -2.97 -17.08 -2.30
C SER A 330 -2.76 -18.40 -3.08
N PRO A 331 -1.97 -18.36 -4.17
CA PRO A 331 -1.47 -17.15 -4.81
C PRO A 331 -2.61 -16.41 -5.53
N ASP A 332 -2.65 -15.08 -5.41
CA ASP A 332 -3.67 -14.23 -6.04
C ASP A 332 -3.28 -13.77 -7.45
N TYR A 333 -2.07 -14.13 -7.88
CA TYR A 333 -1.52 -13.87 -9.20
C TYR A 333 -0.66 -15.05 -9.69
N GLY A 334 -0.69 -15.32 -11.00
CA GLY A 334 0.14 -16.35 -11.63
C GLY A 334 -0.22 -17.80 -11.27
N GLY A 335 -1.33 -18.03 -10.56
CA GLY A 335 -1.79 -19.35 -10.14
C GLY A 335 -3.24 -19.35 -9.65
N THR A 336 -3.76 -20.53 -9.32
CA THR A 336 -5.10 -20.68 -8.72
C THR A 336 -4.96 -20.68 -7.20
N PRO A 337 -5.70 -19.85 -6.46
CA PRO A 337 -5.71 -19.89 -4.99
C PRO A 337 -6.07 -21.26 -4.43
N TYR A 338 -5.44 -21.64 -3.32
CA TYR A 338 -5.74 -22.88 -2.60
C TYR A 338 -5.60 -22.69 -1.09
N SER A 339 -6.10 -23.65 -0.32
CA SER A 339 -6.05 -23.61 1.14
C SER A 339 -4.62 -23.86 1.65
N ARG A 340 -4.10 -22.89 2.40
CA ARG A 340 -2.76 -22.86 2.99
C ARG A 340 -2.87 -22.63 4.49
N PRO A 341 -2.50 -23.60 5.35
CA PRO A 341 -2.48 -23.36 6.79
C PRO A 341 -1.40 -22.33 7.10
N ILE A 342 -1.74 -21.29 7.86
CA ILE A 342 -0.80 -20.22 8.24
C ILE A 342 -0.41 -20.41 9.71
N ASP A 343 0.89 -20.32 9.99
CA ASP A 343 1.41 -20.29 11.34
C ASP A 343 2.26 -19.03 11.53
N ASN A 344 2.12 -18.40 12.70
CA ASN A 344 2.76 -17.13 13.01
C ASN A 344 4.29 -17.26 13.28
N SER A 345 4.83 -18.47 13.29
CA SER A 345 6.28 -18.68 13.53
C SER A 345 7.09 -18.71 12.24
N SER A 346 6.42 -19.03 11.13
CA SER A 346 7.07 -19.34 9.86
C SER A 346 6.48 -18.59 8.66
N CYS A 347 5.35 -17.90 8.84
CA CYS A 347 4.66 -17.09 7.84
C CYS A 347 4.50 -15.63 8.30
N TRP A 348 4.53 -14.69 7.36
CA TRP A 348 4.39 -13.26 7.61
C TRP A 348 3.56 -12.57 6.52
N ASP A 349 2.67 -11.67 6.92
CA ASP A 349 2.13 -10.60 6.07
C ASP A 349 3.20 -9.49 5.93
N LEU A 350 3.81 -9.41 4.75
CA LEU A 350 4.89 -8.47 4.47
C LEU A 350 4.36 -7.30 3.63
N PRO A 351 4.74 -6.04 3.94
CA PRO A 351 5.85 -5.66 4.81
C PRO A 351 5.51 -5.50 6.30
N VAL A 352 4.24 -5.49 6.69
CA VAL A 352 3.84 -5.00 8.03
C VAL A 352 4.39 -5.83 9.19
N GLU A 353 4.51 -7.15 9.02
CA GLU A 353 5.13 -8.05 9.99
C GLU A 353 6.66 -8.16 9.85
N GLY A 354 7.23 -7.32 8.98
CA GLY A 354 8.67 -7.21 8.76
C GLY A 354 9.38 -6.38 9.84
N PRO A 355 10.72 -6.46 9.91
CA PRO A 355 11.49 -5.72 10.90
C PRO A 355 11.32 -4.21 10.74
N HIS A 356 11.22 -3.50 11.88
CA HIS A 356 11.19 -2.03 11.96
C HIS A 356 9.96 -1.35 11.34
N VAL A 357 8.88 -2.08 11.07
CA VAL A 357 7.64 -1.51 10.56
C VAL A 357 6.68 -1.25 11.71
N ILE A 358 6.14 -0.03 11.76
CA ILE A 358 5.12 0.37 12.70
C ILE A 358 3.76 -0.08 12.14
N GLY A 359 3.20 -1.16 12.70
CA GLY A 359 1.91 -1.72 12.28
C GLY A 359 0.72 -0.90 12.76
N VAL A 360 -0.18 -0.53 11.84
CA VAL A 360 -1.32 0.36 12.10
C VAL A 360 -2.66 -0.35 11.88
N SER A 361 -3.48 -0.44 12.93
CA SER A 361 -4.87 -0.92 12.84
C SER A 361 -5.84 0.21 12.52
N ALA A 362 -7.04 -0.15 12.04
CA ALA A 362 -8.07 0.80 11.67
C ALA A 362 -9.21 0.89 12.70
N VAL A 363 -9.61 2.13 13.01
CA VAL A 363 -10.82 2.44 13.77
C VAL A 363 -11.83 3.24 12.96
N GLY A 364 -13.11 3.11 13.34
CA GLY A 364 -14.22 3.94 12.88
C GLY A 364 -14.45 5.20 13.72
N PRO A 365 -15.42 6.05 13.35
CA PRO A 365 -15.76 7.27 14.10
C PRO A 365 -16.07 7.08 15.58
N SER A 366 -16.60 5.91 15.98
CA SER A 366 -16.90 5.57 17.38
C SER A 366 -15.68 5.11 18.19
N THR A 367 -14.48 5.18 17.60
CA THR A 367 -13.21 4.60 18.07
C THR A 367 -13.19 3.08 18.16
N ARG A 368 -14.27 2.38 17.79
CA ARG A 368 -14.26 0.91 17.66
C ARG A 368 -13.29 0.50 16.57
N LYS A 369 -12.56 -0.61 16.80
CA LYS A 369 -11.85 -1.32 15.74
C LYS A 369 -12.82 -1.58 14.58
N ALA A 370 -12.41 -1.23 13.36
CA ALA A 370 -13.19 -1.54 12.19
C ALA A 370 -13.33 -3.06 12.02
N ASP A 371 -14.46 -3.51 11.49
CA ASP A 371 -14.73 -4.94 11.32
C ASP A 371 -13.66 -5.61 10.44
N TYR A 372 -13.22 -4.99 9.37
CA TYR A 372 -12.19 -5.53 8.48
C TYR A 372 -10.77 -5.52 9.06
N SER A 373 -10.45 -4.66 10.03
CA SER A 373 -9.06 -4.49 10.47
C SER A 373 -8.50 -5.77 11.06
N ASN A 374 -7.34 -6.21 10.56
CA ASN A 374 -6.49 -7.16 11.27
C ASN A 374 -6.07 -6.58 12.62
N TYR A 375 -5.74 -7.47 13.56
CA TYR A 375 -5.47 -7.17 14.96
C TYR A 375 -4.56 -8.26 15.56
N GLY A 376 -4.11 -8.09 16.80
CA GLY A 376 -3.23 -9.08 17.47
C GLY A 376 -2.07 -8.38 18.18
N LEU A 377 -1.52 -8.99 19.23
CA LEU A 377 -0.47 -8.38 20.07
C LEU A 377 0.92 -8.40 19.43
N GLU A 378 1.10 -9.22 18.40
CA GLU A 378 2.38 -9.59 17.85
C GLU A 378 2.95 -8.51 16.94
N GLN A 379 2.07 -7.76 16.26
CA GLN A 379 2.46 -6.84 15.18
C GLN A 379 1.82 -5.45 15.27
N ILE A 380 0.75 -5.30 16.05
CA ILE A 380 0.12 -3.99 16.24
C ILE A 380 1.05 -3.06 17.00
N SER A 381 1.18 -1.83 16.52
CA SER A 381 1.88 -0.76 17.22
C SER A 381 0.91 0.32 17.69
N VAL A 382 0.05 0.82 16.79
CA VAL A 382 -0.94 1.87 17.08
C VAL A 382 -2.22 1.65 16.27
N ALA A 383 -3.29 2.32 16.68
CA ALA A 383 -4.49 2.47 15.86
C ALA A 383 -4.57 3.87 15.24
N ALA A 384 -5.26 3.98 14.11
CA ALA A 384 -5.57 5.26 13.49
C ALA A 384 -6.91 5.22 12.73
N PRO A 385 -7.49 6.39 12.38
CA PRO A 385 -8.74 6.45 11.61
C PRO A 385 -8.59 5.78 10.24
N GLY A 386 -9.22 4.63 10.05
CA GLY A 386 -9.22 3.91 8.76
C GLY A 386 -10.57 3.90 8.07
N GLY A 387 -11.63 4.38 8.74
CA GLY A 387 -12.99 4.34 8.22
C GLY A 387 -13.73 3.06 8.60
N PHE A 388 -15.03 3.14 8.84
CA PHE A 388 -15.85 1.96 9.11
C PHE A 388 -17.28 2.28 8.73
N ALA A 389 -17.66 2.05 7.46
CA ALA A 389 -19.00 2.41 6.97
C ALA A 389 -20.09 1.89 7.90
N ARG A 390 -19.99 0.63 8.35
CA ARG A 390 -20.93 -0.04 9.25
C ARG A 390 -20.84 0.38 10.73
N ASP A 391 -20.05 1.40 11.08
CA ASP A 391 -20.01 1.93 12.44
C ASP A 391 -21.32 2.62 12.83
N GLY A 392 -21.60 2.68 14.14
CA GLY A 392 -22.78 3.35 14.68
C GLY A 392 -24.09 2.64 14.33
N PHE A 393 -24.12 1.30 14.36
CA PHE A 393 -25.34 0.52 14.15
C PHE A 393 -26.54 1.09 14.94
N GLY A 394 -27.68 1.23 14.27
CA GLY A 394 -28.90 1.82 14.85
C GLY A 394 -28.94 3.36 14.87
N THR A 395 -27.96 4.03 14.27
CA THR A 395 -27.94 5.50 14.10
C THR A 395 -28.01 5.89 12.62
N ASP A 396 -28.31 7.16 12.34
CA ASP A 396 -28.37 7.69 10.97
C ASP A 396 -27.01 7.69 10.24
N THR A 397 -25.90 7.48 10.97
CA THR A 397 -24.56 7.36 10.37
C THR A 397 -24.20 5.94 9.95
N TYR A 398 -25.03 4.93 10.29
CA TYR A 398 -24.77 3.54 9.94
C TYR A 398 -24.75 3.30 8.43
N ASN A 399 -23.70 2.62 7.96
CA ASN A 399 -23.47 2.25 6.57
C ASN A 399 -23.45 3.45 5.60
N THR A 400 -22.87 4.57 6.05
CA THR A 400 -22.76 5.80 5.26
C THR A 400 -21.32 6.08 4.81
N PRO A 401 -21.11 6.75 3.66
CA PRO A 401 -19.77 7.19 3.24
C PRO A 401 -19.10 8.12 4.25
N GLY A 402 -19.87 8.87 5.05
CA GLY A 402 -19.32 9.80 6.04
C GLY A 402 -18.50 9.12 7.15
N ASN A 403 -18.70 7.81 7.37
CA ASN A 403 -17.88 7.03 8.31
C ASN A 403 -16.55 6.54 7.69
N ARG A 404 -16.31 6.79 6.40
CA ARG A 404 -15.06 6.47 5.69
C ARG A 404 -14.09 7.66 5.74
N ILE A 405 -12.92 7.52 5.13
CA ILE A 405 -11.90 8.56 5.03
C ILE A 405 -12.00 9.25 3.67
N LEU A 406 -12.26 10.55 3.67
CA LEU A 406 -12.21 11.40 2.47
C LEU A 406 -10.78 11.86 2.22
N SER A 407 -10.30 11.75 0.98
CA SER A 407 -9.00 12.29 0.57
C SER A 407 -8.97 12.54 -0.94
N THR A 408 -7.86 13.09 -1.44
CA THR A 408 -7.58 13.33 -2.86
C THR A 408 -7.67 12.06 -3.69
N TYR A 409 -8.09 12.17 -4.94
CA TYR A 409 -8.20 11.04 -5.87
C TYR A 409 -7.99 11.52 -7.31
N PRO A 410 -7.44 10.69 -8.22
CA PRO A 410 -7.22 11.11 -9.61
C PRO A 410 -8.54 11.24 -10.37
N LEU A 411 -8.62 12.24 -11.25
CA LEU A 411 -9.79 12.43 -12.12
C LEU A 411 -10.03 11.22 -13.02
N LYS A 412 -8.97 10.70 -13.67
CA LYS A 412 -9.05 9.58 -14.62
C LYS A 412 -9.75 8.37 -13.98
N VAL A 413 -9.32 7.97 -12.79
CA VAL A 413 -9.89 6.81 -12.09
C VAL A 413 -11.37 7.05 -11.71
N LEU A 414 -11.76 8.27 -11.32
CA LEU A 414 -13.19 8.56 -11.08
C LEU A 414 -14.04 8.53 -12.35
N GLN A 415 -13.44 8.82 -13.51
CA GLN A 415 -14.12 8.74 -14.80
C GLN A 415 -14.33 7.29 -15.22
N GLU A 416 -13.31 6.44 -15.04
CA GLU A 416 -13.41 5.00 -15.28
C GLU A 416 -14.43 4.33 -14.35
N GLU A 417 -14.54 4.80 -13.12
CA GLU A 417 -15.58 4.37 -12.17
C GLU A 417 -16.98 4.93 -12.47
N GLY A 418 -17.10 5.86 -13.44
CA GLY A 418 -18.34 6.52 -13.80
C GLY A 418 -18.89 7.50 -12.75
N LEU A 419 -18.08 7.87 -11.74
CA LEU A 419 -18.45 8.84 -10.70
C LEU A 419 -18.28 10.29 -11.19
N VAL A 420 -17.45 10.49 -12.21
CA VAL A 420 -17.20 11.79 -12.85
C VAL A 420 -17.30 11.62 -14.37
N ASP A 421 -17.92 12.58 -15.07
CA ASP A 421 -18.03 12.55 -16.53
C ASP A 421 -16.74 13.04 -17.23
N GLU A 422 -16.66 12.91 -18.56
CA GLU A 422 -15.53 13.38 -19.37
C GLU A 422 -15.27 14.89 -19.23
N ALA A 423 -16.31 15.69 -18.95
CA ALA A 423 -16.20 17.13 -18.70
C ALA A 423 -15.76 17.45 -17.25
N GLY A 424 -15.53 16.42 -16.43
CA GLY A 424 -15.09 16.53 -15.06
C GLY A 424 -16.20 16.91 -14.09
N ASN A 425 -17.48 16.71 -14.40
CA ASN A 425 -18.61 16.94 -13.49
C ASN A 425 -18.97 15.67 -12.73
N ILE A 426 -19.39 15.81 -11.47
CA ILE A 426 -19.87 14.68 -10.67
C ILE A 426 -21.17 14.14 -11.31
N THR A 427 -21.20 12.84 -11.58
CA THR A 427 -22.39 12.17 -12.14
C THR A 427 -23.41 11.88 -11.03
N ALA A 428 -24.61 11.44 -11.40
CA ALA A 428 -25.60 10.96 -10.44
C ALA A 428 -25.08 9.77 -9.60
N ALA A 429 -24.20 8.93 -10.16
CA ALA A 429 -23.55 7.84 -9.42
C ALA A 429 -22.48 8.36 -8.44
N GLY A 430 -21.83 9.47 -8.77
CA GLY A 430 -20.85 10.13 -7.91
C GLY A 430 -21.46 10.96 -6.77
N GLU A 431 -22.76 11.23 -6.77
CA GLU A 431 -23.40 12.06 -5.74
C GLU A 431 -23.19 11.49 -4.32
N GLY A 432 -22.49 12.25 -3.47
CA GLY A 432 -22.18 11.87 -2.09
C GLY A 432 -20.98 10.92 -1.94
N LEU A 433 -20.35 10.51 -3.06
CA LEU A 433 -19.18 9.63 -3.10
C LEU A 433 -17.95 10.35 -3.63
N ALA A 434 -18.11 11.14 -4.70
CA ALA A 434 -17.06 11.95 -5.31
C ALA A 434 -17.29 13.44 -5.07
N PHE A 435 -16.19 14.18 -4.92
CA PHE A 435 -16.20 15.62 -4.70
C PHE A 435 -15.23 16.28 -5.68
N LYS A 436 -15.58 17.51 -6.07
CA LYS A 436 -14.76 18.38 -6.92
C LYS A 436 -14.67 19.74 -6.24
N ASP A 437 -13.47 20.27 -6.17
CA ASP A 437 -13.27 21.67 -5.78
C ASP A 437 -12.18 22.30 -6.64
N CYS A 438 -12.30 23.59 -6.91
CA CYS A 438 -11.45 24.27 -7.88
C CYS A 438 -10.81 25.52 -7.28
N THR A 439 -9.51 25.67 -7.55
CA THR A 439 -8.77 26.91 -7.30
C THR A 439 -9.43 28.09 -8.05
N LYS A 440 -9.15 29.32 -7.60
CA LYS A 440 -9.56 30.54 -8.32
C LYS A 440 -9.03 30.62 -9.76
N ALA A 441 -7.94 29.92 -10.06
CA ALA A 441 -7.35 29.82 -11.39
C ALA A 441 -8.03 28.77 -12.29
N GLY A 442 -9.06 28.08 -11.80
CA GLY A 442 -9.81 27.07 -12.55
C GLY A 442 -9.19 25.67 -12.55
N LYS A 443 -8.07 25.45 -11.87
CA LYS A 443 -7.52 24.10 -11.64
C LYS A 443 -8.36 23.39 -10.60
N CYS A 444 -8.92 22.24 -10.94
CA CYS A 444 -9.79 21.45 -10.06
C CYS A 444 -9.06 20.24 -9.48
N GLY A 445 -9.36 19.93 -8.23
CA GLY A 445 -9.01 18.69 -7.55
C GLY A 445 -10.25 17.84 -7.33
N TYR A 446 -10.00 16.55 -7.20
CA TYR A 446 -11.03 15.53 -7.01
C TYR A 446 -10.74 14.70 -5.76
N TYR A 447 -11.80 14.21 -5.13
CA TYR A 447 -11.75 13.56 -3.83
C TYR A 447 -12.80 12.45 -3.74
N THR A 448 -12.51 11.39 -2.98
CA THR A 448 -13.45 10.30 -2.74
C THR A 448 -13.26 9.67 -1.36
N TYR A 449 -14.25 8.91 -0.92
CA TYR A 449 -14.21 8.16 0.33
C TYR A 449 -13.64 6.75 0.13
N LEU A 450 -12.64 6.39 0.93
CA LEU A 450 -12.11 5.02 1.04
C LEU A 450 -12.10 4.57 2.52
N GLN A 451 -12.05 3.27 2.75
CA GLN A 451 -11.85 2.70 4.08
C GLN A 451 -10.86 1.53 4.03
N GLY A 452 -10.07 1.38 5.08
CA GLY A 452 -9.06 0.34 5.20
C GLY A 452 -8.00 0.71 6.21
N THR A 453 -7.21 -0.27 6.66
CA THR A 453 -5.93 -0.03 7.34
C THR A 453 -4.99 0.78 6.45
N SER A 454 -5.15 0.69 5.12
CA SER A 454 -4.50 1.54 4.12
C SER A 454 -4.85 3.03 4.22
N MET A 455 -5.98 3.38 4.85
CA MET A 455 -6.34 4.76 5.19
C MET A 455 -5.99 5.12 6.66
N ALA A 456 -5.78 4.12 7.53
CA ALA A 456 -5.30 4.34 8.89
C ALA A 456 -3.79 4.63 8.93
N SER A 457 -2.99 3.82 8.23
CA SER A 457 -1.54 3.96 8.12
C SER A 457 -1.08 5.38 7.74
N PRO A 458 -1.66 6.06 6.72
CA PRO A 458 -1.27 7.42 6.38
C PRO A 458 -1.57 8.47 7.46
N HIS A 459 -2.58 8.26 8.30
CA HIS A 459 -2.79 9.13 9.46
C HIS A 459 -1.61 9.02 10.43
N ALA A 460 -1.19 7.79 10.74
CA ALA A 460 -0.04 7.54 11.62
C ALA A 460 1.28 8.03 11.00
N ALA A 461 1.51 7.78 9.71
CA ALA A 461 2.68 8.27 8.98
C ALA A 461 2.74 9.82 8.97
N GLY A 462 1.60 10.48 8.81
CA GLY A 462 1.48 11.93 8.93
C GLY A 462 1.86 12.43 10.33
N VAL A 463 1.45 11.73 11.40
CA VAL A 463 1.91 12.06 12.77
C VAL A 463 3.42 11.84 12.92
N GLY A 464 3.96 10.74 12.37
CA GLY A 464 5.40 10.51 12.28
C GLY A 464 6.14 11.68 11.63
N ALA A 465 5.63 12.18 10.51
CA ALA A 465 6.21 13.32 9.81
C ALA A 465 6.13 14.63 10.62
N LEU A 466 5.06 14.85 11.39
CA LEU A 466 4.97 15.96 12.35
C LEU A 466 6.02 15.85 13.46
N ILE A 467 6.27 14.64 13.97
CA ILE A 467 7.32 14.38 14.97
C ILE A 467 8.70 14.72 14.40
N VAL A 468 9.03 14.25 13.19
CA VAL A 468 10.29 14.61 12.52
C VAL A 468 10.36 16.12 12.27
N SER A 469 9.26 16.76 11.84
CA SER A 469 9.21 18.21 11.62
C SER A 469 9.51 18.98 12.92
N ARG A 470 8.93 18.53 14.04
CA ARG A 470 9.01 19.21 15.33
C ARG A 470 10.36 19.04 16.03
N TYR A 471 10.92 17.83 16.00
CA TYR A 471 12.09 17.44 16.81
C TYR A 471 13.30 17.03 15.98
N GLY A 472 13.15 16.90 14.66
CA GLY A 472 14.24 16.60 13.76
C GLY A 472 15.27 17.72 13.72
N VAL A 473 16.52 17.33 13.54
CA VAL A 473 17.67 18.23 13.40
C VAL A 473 18.04 18.36 11.93
N PRO A 474 18.77 19.42 11.52
CA PRO A 474 19.27 19.52 10.15
C PRO A 474 20.13 18.30 9.76
N ASP A 475 19.83 17.67 8.63
CA ASP A 475 20.69 16.62 8.06
C ASP A 475 21.85 17.29 7.29
N LEU A 476 23.03 17.32 7.91
CA LEU A 476 24.23 17.93 7.32
C LEU A 476 24.83 17.12 6.16
N ARG A 477 24.44 15.85 5.98
CA ARG A 477 24.96 14.99 4.91
C ARG A 477 24.09 15.05 3.67
N ARG A 478 22.78 15.03 3.84
CA ARG A 478 21.80 14.94 2.73
C ARG A 478 21.05 16.24 2.48
N GLY A 479 21.13 17.20 3.40
CA GLY A 479 20.26 18.36 3.44
C GLY A 479 18.87 18.00 3.96
N GLY A 480 18.10 18.99 4.38
CA GLY A 480 16.78 18.77 4.98
C GLY A 480 16.83 18.56 6.49
N LYS A 481 15.85 17.81 7.03
CA LYS A 481 15.79 17.39 8.42
C LYS A 481 16.00 15.88 8.53
N THR A 482 16.30 15.41 9.73
CA THR A 482 16.30 13.98 10.05
C THR A 482 16.05 13.76 11.54
N LEU A 483 15.45 12.62 11.87
CA LEU A 483 15.29 12.13 13.24
C LEU A 483 15.42 10.60 13.22
N LEU A 484 16.09 10.03 14.22
CA LEU A 484 16.26 8.58 14.28
C LEU A 484 14.89 7.89 14.37
N PRO A 485 14.63 6.82 13.58
CA PRO A 485 13.34 6.13 13.58
C PRO A 485 12.88 5.68 14.97
N GLY A 486 13.78 5.10 15.77
CA GLY A 486 13.46 4.71 17.14
C GLY A 486 13.05 5.88 18.07
N VAL A 487 13.44 7.12 17.76
CA VAL A 487 12.94 8.31 18.49
C VAL A 487 11.55 8.70 18.00
N VAL A 488 11.27 8.59 16.69
CA VAL A 488 9.93 8.81 16.13
C VAL A 488 8.95 7.82 16.75
N GLU A 489 9.29 6.53 16.76
CA GLU A 489 8.51 5.46 17.40
C GLU A 489 8.23 5.74 18.87
N GLN A 490 9.26 6.06 19.66
CA GLN A 490 9.10 6.33 21.08
C GLN A 490 8.16 7.50 21.36
N ILE A 491 8.24 8.58 20.57
CA ILE A 491 7.35 9.73 20.74
C ILE A 491 5.93 9.34 20.32
N LEU A 492 5.77 8.67 19.18
CA LEU A 492 4.47 8.20 18.68
C LEU A 492 3.76 7.34 19.73
N TYR A 493 4.43 6.32 20.26
CA TYR A 493 3.84 5.38 21.22
C TYR A 493 3.51 6.03 22.56
N ARG A 494 4.40 6.89 23.08
CA ARG A 494 4.17 7.58 24.38
C ARG A 494 3.07 8.63 24.32
N THR A 495 2.76 9.13 23.13
CA THR A 495 1.77 10.20 22.95
C THR A 495 0.46 9.71 22.38
N ALA A 496 0.40 8.46 21.89
CA ALA A 496 -0.84 7.81 21.50
C ALA A 496 -1.87 7.88 22.63
N ALA A 497 -3.12 8.17 22.27
CA ALA A 497 -4.22 8.17 23.20
C ALA A 497 -4.55 6.72 23.59
N GLU A 498 -4.11 6.32 24.78
CA GLU A 498 -4.37 4.99 25.34
C GLU A 498 -5.87 4.65 25.22
N HIS A 499 -6.16 3.46 24.72
CA HIS A 499 -7.53 2.99 24.51
C HIS A 499 -7.70 1.59 25.08
N GLU A 500 -8.60 1.45 26.04
CA GLU A 500 -8.86 0.15 26.67
C GLU A 500 -9.56 -0.80 25.70
N CYS A 501 -9.35 -2.10 25.91
CA CYS A 501 -10.20 -3.10 25.29
C CYS A 501 -11.67 -2.86 25.63
N PRO A 502 -12.59 -3.10 24.68
CA PRO A 502 -14.02 -3.00 24.96
C PRO A 502 -14.45 -3.98 26.06
N THR A 503 -15.60 -3.70 26.68
CA THR A 503 -16.26 -4.59 27.64
C THR A 503 -17.64 -4.97 27.10
N PRO A 504 -17.91 -6.26 26.80
CA PRO A 504 -17.00 -7.41 26.90
C PRO A 504 -15.82 -7.34 25.91
N ARG A 505 -14.73 -8.06 26.22
CA ARG A 505 -13.50 -8.08 25.40
C ARG A 505 -13.66 -8.81 24.07
N LEU A 506 -14.57 -9.78 24.02
CA LEU A 506 -14.99 -10.41 22.78
C LEU A 506 -16.00 -9.51 22.10
N VAL A 507 -15.62 -8.93 20.97
CA VAL A 507 -16.47 -8.05 20.16
C VAL A 507 -17.08 -8.86 19.03
N SER A 508 -18.41 -8.88 18.98
CA SER A 508 -19.14 -9.40 17.84
C SER A 508 -19.52 -8.29 16.88
N TYR A 509 -19.48 -8.59 15.58
CA TYR A 509 -19.95 -7.71 14.51
C TYR A 509 -21.25 -8.24 13.86
N ALA A 510 -22.00 -9.06 14.60
CA ALA A 510 -23.26 -9.64 14.14
C ALA A 510 -24.32 -8.57 13.81
N GLN A 511 -24.31 -7.43 14.51
CA GLN A 511 -25.22 -6.31 14.22
C GLN A 511 -24.90 -5.66 12.87
N GLU A 512 -23.62 -5.61 12.51
CA GLU A 512 -23.09 -5.14 11.24
C GLU A 512 -23.20 -6.21 10.13
N GLY A 513 -23.89 -7.33 10.39
CA GLY A 513 -24.16 -8.39 9.40
C GLY A 513 -23.02 -9.38 9.20
N ARG A 514 -22.01 -9.39 10.08
CA ARG A 514 -20.91 -10.35 10.02
C ARG A 514 -21.25 -11.66 10.76
N PRO A 515 -20.82 -12.82 10.23
CA PRO A 515 -20.94 -14.10 10.94
C PRO A 515 -20.04 -14.14 12.19
N ALA A 516 -20.30 -15.09 13.10
CA ALA A 516 -19.55 -15.24 14.36
C ALA A 516 -18.05 -15.53 14.19
N GLU A 517 -17.63 -15.97 12.99
CA GLU A 517 -16.21 -16.06 12.63
C GLU A 517 -15.50 -14.70 12.58
N TRP A 518 -16.26 -13.60 12.62
CA TRP A 518 -15.77 -12.23 12.76
C TRP A 518 -15.80 -11.74 14.22
N ASP A 519 -16.06 -12.62 15.18
CA ASP A 519 -15.93 -12.24 16.58
C ASP A 519 -14.44 -12.08 16.93
N ALA A 520 -14.04 -10.88 17.36
CA ALA A 520 -12.65 -10.56 17.64
C ALA A 520 -12.41 -10.41 19.15
N LEU A 521 -11.39 -11.08 19.67
CA LEU A 521 -10.99 -10.97 21.07
C LEU A 521 -9.93 -9.89 21.25
N CYS A 522 -10.20 -8.88 22.07
CA CYS A 522 -9.19 -7.91 22.48
C CYS A 522 -8.37 -8.43 23.66
N GLU A 523 -7.14 -8.87 23.38
CA GLU A 523 -6.13 -9.29 24.37
C GLU A 523 -5.25 -8.11 24.81
N GLY A 524 -4.71 -8.14 26.03
CA GLY A 524 -3.86 -7.06 26.58
C GLY A 524 -4.54 -6.12 27.58
N GLY A 525 -3.93 -4.95 27.81
CA GLY A 525 -4.33 -3.95 28.79
C GLY A 525 -4.54 -2.56 28.17
N LYS A 526 -4.79 -1.55 29.02
CA LYS A 526 -5.00 -0.16 28.59
C LYS A 526 -3.82 0.42 27.81
N ASN A 527 -2.62 0.15 28.30
CA ASN A 527 -1.36 0.70 27.82
C ASN A 527 -0.80 -0.04 26.60
N PHE A 528 -1.29 -1.25 26.33
CA PHE A 528 -1.00 -2.00 25.10
C PHE A 528 -2.02 -3.14 24.93
N ASN A 529 -2.72 -3.22 23.80
CA ASN A 529 -3.64 -4.31 23.48
C ASN A 529 -3.74 -4.63 21.99
N GLY A 530 -4.33 -5.78 21.67
CA GLY A 530 -4.40 -6.31 20.31
C GLY A 530 -5.24 -5.50 19.33
N PHE A 531 -6.12 -4.59 19.78
CA PHE A 531 -6.96 -3.77 18.89
C PHE A 531 -6.36 -2.40 18.60
N TYR A 532 -5.71 -1.79 19.60
CA TYR A 532 -5.27 -0.41 19.55
C TYR A 532 -3.75 -0.25 19.68
N GLY A 533 -2.99 -1.31 19.92
CA GLY A 533 -1.57 -1.23 20.26
C GLY A 533 -1.36 -0.32 21.47
N TYR A 534 -0.42 0.61 21.37
CA TYR A 534 -0.17 1.65 22.38
C TYR A 534 -1.31 2.70 22.48
N GLY A 535 -2.26 2.72 21.55
CA GLY A 535 -3.39 3.63 21.52
C GLY A 535 -3.71 4.16 20.13
N ILE A 536 -4.73 5.02 20.04
CA ILE A 536 -5.03 5.76 18.80
C ILE A 536 -4.05 6.92 18.68
N VAL A 537 -3.42 7.11 17.52
CA VAL A 537 -2.44 8.20 17.32
C VAL A 537 -3.03 9.58 17.68
N ASP A 538 -2.25 10.41 18.39
CA ASP A 538 -2.65 11.76 18.80
C ASP A 538 -1.62 12.78 18.28
N ALA A 539 -1.97 13.46 17.19
CA ALA A 539 -1.10 14.42 16.54
C ALA A 539 -0.75 15.60 17.44
N TYR A 540 -1.69 16.05 18.28
CA TYR A 540 -1.49 17.21 19.15
C TYR A 540 -0.51 16.90 20.28
N ALA A 541 -0.69 15.76 20.95
CA ALA A 541 0.24 15.30 21.98
C ALA A 541 1.63 15.03 21.39
N ALA A 542 1.71 14.42 20.20
CA ALA A 542 2.96 14.11 19.51
C ALA A 542 3.84 15.36 19.30
N VAL A 543 3.25 16.52 18.97
CA VAL A 543 4.00 17.77 18.76
C VAL A 543 4.21 18.61 20.03
N GLY A 544 3.89 18.06 21.19
CA GLY A 544 4.09 18.68 22.51
C GLY A 544 2.89 19.47 23.04
N GLY A 545 1.72 19.27 22.44
CA GLY A 545 0.45 19.76 22.97
C GLY A 545 0.14 19.15 24.34
N ARG A 546 -0.47 19.95 25.22
CA ARG A 546 -0.91 19.56 26.56
C ARG A 546 -2.36 19.94 26.78
#